data_AF-P55432-F1
#
_entry.id   AF-P55432-F1
#
_cell.length_a   1.000
_cell.length_b   1.000
_cell.length_c   1.000
_cell.angle_alpha   90.00
_cell.angle_beta   90.00
_cell.angle_gamma   90.00
#
_symmetry.space_group_name_H-M   'P 1'
#
loop_
_entity.id
_entity.type
_entity.pdbx_description
1 polymer ?
#
loop_
_entity_poly.entity_id
_entity_poly.type
_entity_poly.pdbx_seq_one_letter_code
_entity_poly.pdbx_strand_id
1 'polypeptide(L)'
;MAAAAMPLEELERWLQARVDRQPIATSLAMLDGYVAAIVAGPVSMSPLDWICPLLAIDADAFNHGDTPEFAAIFAVALRHNDISNVLRPRPTSSSRCTGANPW
;
A
#
# COMPACT_ATOMS: atom_id res chain seq x y z
N MET A 1 23.09 -6.82 0.65
CA MET A 1 22.10 -6.70 1.74
C MET A 1 20.80 -6.29 1.08
N ALA A 2 19.67 -6.93 1.39
CA ALA A 2 18.38 -6.38 0.97
C ALA A 2 18.20 -5.03 1.68
N ALA A 3 17.82 -3.96 0.96
CA ALA A 3 17.50 -2.71 1.61
C ALA A 3 16.40 -2.92 2.66
N ALA A 4 16.61 -2.32 3.83
CA ALA A 4 15.53 -2.19 4.80
C ALA A 4 14.45 -1.28 4.21
N ALA A 5 13.19 -1.56 4.54
CA ALA A 5 12.10 -0.64 4.20
C ALA A 5 12.37 0.71 4.87
N MET A 6 12.08 1.79 4.14
CA MET A 6 12.15 3.14 4.66
C MET A 6 11.15 3.29 5.83
N PRO A 7 11.56 3.78 7.02
CA PRO A 7 10.64 4.10 8.11
C PRO A 7 9.55 5.09 7.68
N LEU A 8 8.36 5.07 8.29
CA LEU A 8 7.24 5.91 7.84
C LEU A 8 7.55 7.41 7.92
N GLU A 9 8.21 7.86 8.98
CA GLU A 9 8.60 9.26 9.17
C GLU A 9 9.66 9.69 8.15
N GLU A 10 10.49 8.75 7.69
CA GLU A 10 11.44 8.99 6.60
C GLU A 10 10.72 9.01 5.25
N LEU A 11 9.78 8.09 5.02
CA LEU A 11 8.95 8.05 3.83
C LEU A 11 8.15 9.34 3.65
N GLU A 12 7.56 9.88 4.73
CA GLU A 12 6.85 11.15 4.65
C GLU A 12 7.75 12.29 4.19
N ARG A 13 8.93 12.42 4.82
CA ARG A 13 9.91 13.44 4.44
C ARG A 13 10.41 13.25 3.00
N TRP A 14 10.60 12.00 2.60
CA TRP A 14 11.05 11.65 1.26
C TRP A 14 10.00 11.99 0.19
N LEU A 15 8.71 11.76 0.47
CA LEU A 15 7.60 12.19 -0.39
C LEU A 15 7.56 13.72 -0.51
N GLN A 16 7.69 14.44 0.61
CA GLN A 16 7.71 15.91 0.60
C GLN A 16 8.89 16.47 -0.21
N ALA A 17 10.07 15.86 -0.11
CA ALA A 17 11.24 16.25 -0.88
C ALA A 17 11.09 16.04 -2.40
N ARG A 18 10.07 15.29 -2.83
CA ARG A 18 9.80 14.94 -4.23
C ARG A 18 8.57 15.63 -4.80
N VAL A 19 7.96 16.60 -4.11
CA VAL A 19 6.74 17.28 -4.59
C VAL A 19 6.93 17.88 -5.99
N ASP A 20 8.13 18.37 -6.34
CA ASP A 20 8.44 18.88 -7.68
C ASP A 20 8.40 17.81 -8.78
N ARG A 21 8.51 16.52 -8.43
CA ARG A 21 8.32 15.38 -9.37
C ARG A 21 6.86 14.97 -9.54
N GLN A 22 5.94 15.62 -8.82
CA GLN A 22 4.51 15.36 -8.88
C GLN A 22 4.08 13.90 -8.57
N PRO A 23 4.54 13.29 -7.45
CA PRO A 23 3.99 12.01 -7.00
C PRO A 23 2.49 12.15 -6.70
N ILE A 24 1.71 11.10 -6.96
CA ILE A 24 0.30 11.09 -6.52
C ILE A 24 0.24 11.20 -5.01
N ALA A 25 1.10 10.50 -4.25
CA ALA A 25 1.15 10.62 -2.81
C ALA A 25 2.07 11.78 -2.39
N THR A 26 1.48 12.88 -1.92
CA THR A 26 2.22 14.01 -1.34
C THR A 26 2.28 13.99 0.18
N SER A 27 1.64 13.02 0.83
CA SER A 27 1.69 12.81 2.29
C SER A 27 1.42 11.34 2.61
N LEU A 28 1.73 10.90 3.84
CA LEU A 28 1.40 9.54 4.28
C LEU A 28 -0.11 9.28 4.23
N ALA A 29 -0.93 10.26 4.65
CA ALA A 29 -2.39 10.10 4.63
C ALA A 29 -2.93 9.85 3.20
N MET A 30 -2.36 10.52 2.21
CA MET A 30 -2.72 10.32 0.79
C MET A 30 -2.25 8.96 0.26
N LEU A 31 -1.03 8.55 0.62
CA LEU A 31 -0.50 7.22 0.34
C LEU A 31 -1.43 6.13 0.89
N ASP A 32 -1.88 6.29 2.13
CA ASP A 32 -2.72 5.31 2.83
C ASP A 32 -4.10 5.19 2.21
N GLY A 33 -4.71 6.32 1.85
CA GLY A 33 -5.99 6.34 1.14
C GLY A 33 -5.89 5.63 -0.21
N TYR A 34 -4.81 5.88 -0.96
CA TYR A 34 -4.59 5.25 -2.26
C TYR A 34 -4.33 3.74 -2.13
N VAL A 35 -3.47 3.33 -1.20
CA VAL A 35 -3.19 1.92 -0.92
C VAL A 35 -4.45 1.21 -0.42
N ALA A 36 -5.27 1.84 0.42
CA ALA A 36 -6.55 1.28 0.85
C ALA A 36 -7.53 1.08 -0.32
N ALA A 37 -7.56 2.00 -1.29
CA ALA A 37 -8.36 1.84 -2.50
C ALA A 37 -7.88 0.65 -3.35
N ILE A 38 -6.55 0.47 -3.51
CA ILE A 38 -5.97 -0.69 -4.20
C ILE A 38 -6.33 -2.00 -3.49
N VAL A 39 -6.24 -2.05 -2.16
CA VAL A 39 -6.63 -3.21 -1.36
C VAL A 39 -8.12 -3.52 -1.48
N ALA A 40 -8.98 -2.50 -1.51
CA ALA A 40 -10.43 -2.66 -1.66
C ALA A 40 -10.84 -3.17 -3.07
N GLY A 41 -10.02 -2.94 -4.09
CA GLY A 41 -10.11 -3.55 -5.41
C GLY A 41 -10.90 -2.75 -6.46
N PRO A 42 -10.92 -3.26 -7.72
CA PRO A 42 -10.59 -4.63 -8.14
C PRO A 42 -9.08 -4.93 -8.23
N VAL A 43 -8.68 -6.07 -7.65
CA VAL A 43 -7.30 -6.51 -7.31
C VAL A 43 -6.49 -7.00 -8.52
N SER A 44 -6.56 -6.31 -9.66
CA SER A 44 -5.95 -6.78 -10.93
C SER A 44 -4.91 -5.83 -11.54
N MET A 45 -4.52 -4.76 -10.84
CA MET A 45 -3.46 -3.86 -11.31
C MET A 45 -2.07 -4.39 -10.98
N SER A 46 -1.13 -4.27 -11.92
CA SER A 46 0.28 -4.58 -11.64
C SER A 46 0.82 -3.65 -10.56
N PRO A 47 1.67 -4.13 -9.62
CA PRO A 47 2.39 -3.27 -8.68
C PRO A 47 3.09 -2.09 -9.35
N LEU A 48 3.65 -2.30 -10.55
CA LEU A 48 4.29 -1.23 -11.32
C LEU A 48 3.30 -0.13 -11.70
N ASP A 49 2.08 -0.49 -12.10
CA ASP A 49 1.08 0.45 -12.62
C ASP A 49 0.52 1.39 -11.55
N TRP A 50 0.57 0.99 -10.27
CA TRP A 50 0.08 1.83 -9.17
C TRP A 50 1.18 2.38 -8.27
N ILE A 51 2.29 1.67 -8.03
CA ILE A 51 3.38 2.16 -7.17
C ILE A 51 4.20 3.24 -7.88
N CYS A 52 4.54 3.05 -9.16
CA CYS A 52 5.36 4.01 -9.90
C CYS A 52 4.75 5.43 -9.93
N PRO A 53 3.48 5.63 -10.34
CA PRO A 53 2.87 6.96 -10.29
C PRO A 53 2.63 7.43 -8.86
N LEU A 54 2.38 6.52 -7.91
CA LEU A 54 2.19 6.89 -6.50
C LEU A 54 3.41 7.59 -5.90
N LEU A 55 4.61 7.12 -6.25
CA LEU A 55 5.89 7.63 -5.74
C LEU A 55 6.66 8.52 -6.73
N ALA A 56 6.11 8.75 -7.93
CA ALA A 56 6.80 9.37 -9.06
C ALA A 56 8.20 8.77 -9.33
N ILE A 57 8.28 7.44 -9.41
CA ILE A 57 9.51 6.68 -9.68
C ILE A 57 9.38 5.90 -11.00
N ASP A 58 10.53 5.65 -11.64
CA ASP A 58 10.60 4.76 -12.79
C ASP A 58 10.47 3.30 -12.39
N ALA A 59 9.94 2.46 -13.30
CA ALA A 59 9.78 1.03 -13.08
C ALA A 59 11.13 0.32 -12.80
N ASP A 60 12.23 0.86 -13.30
CA ASP A 60 13.57 0.32 -13.08
C ASP A 60 14.02 0.40 -11.60
N ALA A 61 13.39 1.27 -10.78
CA ALA A 61 13.66 1.35 -9.35
C ALA A 61 13.41 0.03 -8.60
N PHE A 62 12.55 -0.85 -9.13
CA PHE A 62 12.31 -2.19 -8.57
C PHE A 62 13.53 -3.11 -8.67
N ASN A 63 14.51 -2.79 -9.52
CA ASN A 63 15.72 -3.60 -9.74
C ASN A 63 16.93 -3.13 -8.91
N HIS A 64 16.87 -1.95 -8.29
CA HIS A 64 18.00 -1.32 -7.61
C HIS A 64 17.87 -1.39 -6.09
N GLY A 65 18.12 -2.58 -5.54
CA GLY A 65 17.86 -2.94 -4.14
C GLY A 65 18.63 -2.17 -3.06
N ASP A 66 19.50 -1.23 -3.42
CA ASP A 66 20.30 -0.38 -2.54
C ASP A 66 19.90 1.11 -2.63
N THR A 67 18.86 1.44 -3.39
CA THR A 67 18.39 2.82 -3.58
C THR A 67 17.31 3.24 -2.58
N PRO A 68 17.21 4.55 -2.27
CA PRO A 68 16.08 5.09 -1.50
C PRO A 68 14.73 4.80 -2.15
N GLU A 69 14.65 4.81 -3.47
CA GLU A 69 13.45 4.43 -4.23
C GLU A 69 13.01 3.00 -3.92
N PHE A 70 13.94 2.04 -3.91
CA PHE A 70 13.62 0.66 -3.56
C PHE A 70 13.18 0.55 -2.09
N ALA A 71 13.82 1.27 -1.18
CA ALA A 71 13.40 1.32 0.23
C ALA A 71 11.98 1.89 0.40
N ALA A 72 11.60 2.90 -0.41
CA ALA A 72 10.26 3.47 -0.44
C ALA A 72 9.22 2.51 -1.07
N ILE A 73 9.56 1.82 -2.16
CA ILE A 73 8.73 0.74 -2.73
C ILE A 73 8.46 -0.32 -1.66
N PHE A 74 9.50 -0.74 -0.94
CA PHE A 74 9.37 -1.76 0.08
C PHE A 74 8.46 -1.28 1.24
N ALA A 75 8.59 -0.03 1.66
CA ALA A 75 7.70 0.58 2.66
C ALA A 75 6.23 0.59 2.20
N VAL A 76 5.96 0.92 0.94
CA VAL A 76 4.61 0.87 0.35
C VAL A 76 4.06 -0.56 0.32
N ALA A 77 4.88 -1.55 -0.03
CA ALA A 77 4.47 -2.96 -0.03
C ALA A 77 4.12 -3.45 1.38
N LEU A 78 4.88 -3.06 2.41
CA LEU A 78 4.54 -3.33 3.80
C LEU A 78 3.22 -2.65 4.19
N ARG A 79 3.03 -1.39 3.80
CA ARG A 79 1.81 -0.66 4.12
C ARG A 79 0.57 -1.27 3.48
N HIS A 80 0.70 -1.76 2.25
CA HIS A 80 -0.34 -2.54 1.57
C HIS A 80 -0.73 -3.77 2.38
N ASN A 81 0.25 -4.52 2.90
CA ASN A 81 -0.02 -5.71 3.73
C ASN A 81 -0.70 -5.35 5.05
N ASP A 82 -0.26 -4.28 5.72
CA ASP A 82 -0.86 -3.81 6.96
C ASP A 82 -2.32 -3.40 6.76
N ILE A 83 -2.59 -2.61 5.71
CA ILE A 83 -3.95 -2.20 5.37
C ILE A 83 -4.80 -3.41 4.94
N SER A 84 -4.26 -4.34 4.16
CA SER A 84 -4.93 -5.60 3.80
C SER A 84 -5.30 -6.42 5.03
N ASN A 85 -4.44 -6.46 6.06
CA ASN A 85 -4.72 -7.15 7.30
C ASN A 85 -5.82 -6.46 8.12
N VAL A 86 -5.91 -5.14 8.10
CA VAL A 86 -6.99 -4.37 8.75
C VAL A 86 -8.32 -4.54 8.02
N LEU A 87 -8.31 -4.51 6.68
CA LEU A 87 -9.52 -4.62 5.85
C LEU A 87 -10.00 -6.05 5.64
N ARG A 88 -9.20 -7.05 6.01
CA ARG A 88 -9.59 -8.46 5.93
C ARG A 88 -10.93 -8.66 6.65
N PRO A 89 -11.95 -9.23 5.99
CA PRO A 89 -13.18 -9.57 6.66
C PRO A 89 -12.85 -10.44 7.88
N ARG A 90 -13.23 -9.99 9.07
CA ARG A 90 -13.25 -10.90 10.23
C ARG A 90 -14.20 -12.04 9.85
N PRO A 91 -13.84 -13.32 10.07
CA PRO A 91 -14.78 -14.40 9.84
C PRO A 91 -16.04 -14.12 10.65
N THR A 92 -17.13 -13.85 9.95
CA THR A 92 -18.44 -13.70 10.58
C THR A 92 -18.82 -15.09 11.06
N SER A 93 -18.67 -15.35 12.37
CA SER A 93 -19.36 -16.47 13.00
C SER A 93 -20.86 -16.13 13.06
N SER A 94 -21.56 -16.18 11.92
CA SER A 94 -23.02 -16.19 11.92
C SER A 94 -23.49 -17.63 12.16
N SER A 95 -23.14 -18.20 13.31
CA SER A 95 -23.77 -19.38 13.89
C SER A 95 -25.15 -19.04 14.49
N ARG A 96 -25.93 -18.19 13.82
CA ARG A 96 -27.20 -17.69 14.36
C ARG A 96 -28.24 -17.46 13.26
N CYS A 97 -28.63 -18.55 12.59
CA CYS A 97 -29.94 -18.71 11.90
C CYS A 97 -30.36 -20.19 11.76
N THR A 98 -29.85 -21.12 12.57
CA THR A 98 -30.50 -22.43 12.80
C THR A 98 -31.47 -22.30 13.96
N GLY A 99 -32.63 -21.71 13.70
CA GLY A 99 -33.64 -21.49 14.71
C GLY A 99 -35.00 -21.22 14.08
N ALA A 100 -35.83 -22.27 14.04
CA ALA A 100 -37.28 -22.25 13.90
C ALA A 100 -37.84 -21.70 12.57
N ASN A 101 -38.11 -22.62 11.64
CA ASN A 101 -39.35 -22.55 10.89
C ASN A 101 -40.48 -23.14 11.74
N PRO A 102 -41.58 -22.41 12.01
CA PRO A 102 -42.82 -23.04 12.41
C PRO A 102 -43.98 -22.63 11.49
N TRP A 103 -43.87 -22.78 10.16
CA TRP A 103 -45.00 -22.97 9.23
C TRP A 103 -44.57 -23.80 8.00
#